data_AF-A0A328A026-F1
#
_entry.id   AF-A0A328A026-F1
#
_cell.length_a   1.000
_cell.length_b   1.000
_cell.length_c   1.000
_cell.angle_alpha   90.00
_cell.angle_beta   90.00
_cell.angle_gamma   90.00
#
_symmetry.space_group_name_H-M   'P 1'
#
loop_
_entity.id
_entity.type
_entity.pdbx_description
1 polymer ?
#
loop_
_entity_poly.entity_id
_entity_poly.type
_entity_poly.pdbx_seq_one_letter_code
_entity_poly.pdbx_strand_id
1 'polypeptide(L)'
;MSMELRNGKEFVFPDNTSSDYGIFRGITLGYFIRNILPILFLIVLFIAFFPPINNWIAYIIKFGISAVVLTVYLAVILTPPVPERNNITYHHYRRFRKSYKNRQKLFYMKKKKNRK
;
A
#
# COMPACT_ATOMS: atom_id res chain seq x y z
N MET A 1 48.44 26.07 8.27
CA MET A 1 47.81 25.86 6.95
C MET A 1 46.95 24.61 7.03
N SER A 2 45.70 24.76 7.46
CA SER A 2 44.75 23.65 7.63
C SER A 2 43.95 23.48 6.34
N MET A 3 44.08 22.34 5.67
CA MET A 3 43.23 22.00 4.53
C MET A 3 41.86 21.61 5.06
N GLU A 4 40.86 22.47 4.89
CA GLU A 4 39.47 22.08 5.07
C GLU A 4 39.07 21.11 3.94
N LEU A 5 38.76 19.87 4.31
CA LEU A 5 38.11 18.89 3.45
C LEU A 5 36.72 19.42 3.06
N ARG A 6 36.65 20.14 1.94
CA ARG A 6 35.39 20.54 1.32
C ARG A 6 34.74 19.30 0.75
N ASN A 7 33.87 18.66 1.54
CA ASN A 7 32.98 17.61 1.05
C ASN A 7 32.22 18.18 -0.16
N GLY A 8 32.45 17.58 -1.34
CA GLY A 8 31.74 17.94 -2.55
C GLY A 8 30.23 17.80 -2.32
N LYS A 9 29.43 18.65 -2.97
CA LYS A 9 27.96 18.57 -2.85
C LYS A 9 27.50 17.19 -3.33
N GLU A 10 27.12 16.32 -2.41
CA GLU A 10 26.54 15.03 -2.73
C GLU A 10 25.12 15.24 -3.26
N PHE A 11 24.86 14.70 -4.45
CA PHE A 11 23.52 14.72 -5.02
C PHE A 11 22.68 13.67 -4.30
N VAL A 12 21.91 14.12 -3.31
CA VAL A 12 20.92 13.28 -2.65
C VAL A 12 19.72 13.17 -3.60
N PHE A 13 19.55 12.00 -4.20
CA PHE A 13 18.30 11.71 -4.91
C PHE A 13 17.16 11.74 -3.88
N PRO A 14 16.11 12.54 -4.10
CA PRO A 14 14.96 12.48 -3.22
C PRO A 14 14.37 11.08 -3.29
N ASP A 15 14.30 10.40 -2.15
CA ASP A 15 13.63 9.12 -2.05
C ASP A 15 12.16 9.31 -2.45
N ASN A 16 11.80 8.74 -3.60
CA ASN A 16 10.44 8.68 -4.16
C ASN A 16 9.78 10.03 -4.51
N THR A 17 10.09 10.60 -5.68
CA THR A 17 9.18 11.54 -6.37
C THR A 17 8.00 10.77 -7.00
N SER A 18 7.12 10.21 -6.18
CA SER A 18 5.84 9.66 -6.64
C SER A 18 4.78 10.75 -6.70
N SER A 19 4.01 10.84 -7.79
CA SER A 19 2.86 11.75 -7.93
C SER A 19 1.67 11.41 -7.03
N ASP A 20 1.78 10.32 -6.26
CA ASP A 20 0.69 9.82 -5.44
C ASP A 20 0.62 10.61 -4.13
N TYR A 21 -0.56 11.14 -3.81
CA TYR A 21 -0.82 11.84 -2.54
C TYR A 21 -0.71 10.84 -1.37
N GLY A 22 0.33 10.97 -0.55
CA GLY A 22 0.47 10.21 0.68
C GLY A 22 -0.46 10.74 1.77
N ILE A 23 -1.22 9.85 2.42
CA ILE A 23 -2.02 10.18 3.60
C ILE A 23 -1.25 9.79 4.87
N PHE A 24 -0.76 8.55 4.94
CA PHE A 24 -0.15 8.00 6.15
C PHE A 24 0.76 6.80 5.86
N ARG A 25 2.00 6.79 6.38
CA ARG A 25 2.97 5.67 6.34
C ARG A 25 2.92 4.81 5.06
N GLY A 26 3.11 5.44 3.89
CA GLY A 26 3.15 4.72 2.59
C GLY A 26 1.79 4.38 1.99
N ILE A 27 0.68 4.72 2.65
CA ILE A 27 -0.67 4.64 2.09
C ILE A 27 -0.94 5.90 1.27
N THR A 28 -1.21 5.70 -0.02
CA THR A 28 -1.63 6.75 -0.95
C THR A 28 -3.15 6.94 -0.90
N LEU A 29 -3.64 8.13 -1.24
CA LEU A 29 -5.07 8.46 -1.27
C LEU A 29 -5.85 7.54 -2.19
N GLY A 30 -5.32 7.28 -3.38
CA GLY A 30 -5.93 6.31 -4.30
C GLY A 30 -5.99 4.90 -3.72
N TYR A 31 -5.01 4.51 -2.91
CA TYR A 31 -5.01 3.21 -2.24
C TYR A 31 -6.05 3.15 -1.11
N PHE A 32 -6.15 4.20 -0.30
CA PHE A 32 -7.15 4.32 0.77
C PHE A 32 -8.57 4.18 0.21
N ILE A 33 -8.91 4.94 -0.83
CA ILE A 33 -10.25 4.94 -1.44
C ILE A 33 -10.59 3.56 -2.04
N ARG A 34 -9.62 2.89 -2.67
CA ARG A 34 -9.86 1.60 -3.34
C ARG A 34 -9.87 0.39 -2.41
N ASN A 35 -9.19 0.46 -1.27
CA ASN A 35 -8.96 -0.71 -0.41
C ASN A 35 -9.53 -0.55 0.99
N ILE A 36 -9.35 0.61 1.63
CA ILE A 36 -9.79 0.83 3.02
C ILE A 36 -11.26 1.29 3.06
N LEU A 37 -11.63 2.23 2.20
CA LEU A 37 -12.99 2.80 2.19
C LEU A 37 -14.10 1.76 1.97
N PRO A 38 -13.98 0.78 1.05
CA PRO A 38 -15.01 -0.24 0.87
C PRO A 38 -15.22 -1.10 2.12
N ILE A 39 -14.17 -1.36 2.90
CA ILE A 39 -14.27 -2.15 4.13
C ILE A 39 -14.92 -1.37 5.25
N LEU A 40 -14.58 -0.09 5.39
CA LEU A 40 -15.30 0.79 6.32
C LEU A 40 -16.78 0.84 5.97
N PHE A 41 -17.12 0.93 4.68
CA PHE A 41 -18.50 0.89 4.22
C PHE A 41 -19.19 -0.45 4.54
N LEU A 42 -18.52 -1.58 4.33
CA LEU A 42 -19.04 -2.91 4.71
C LEU A 42 -19.26 -3.05 6.22
N ILE A 43 -18.39 -2.48 7.05
CA ILE A 43 -18.56 -2.46 8.51
C ILE A 43 -19.80 -1.66 8.89
N VAL A 44 -19.99 -0.47 8.30
CA VAL A 44 -21.17 0.36 8.55
C VAL A 44 -22.44 -0.38 8.11
N LEU A 45 -22.44 -1.00 6.93
CA LEU A 45 -23.54 -1.83 6.46
C LEU A 45 -23.82 -3.01 7.39
N PHE A 46 -22.79 -3.69 7.88
CA PHE A 46 -22.94 -4.79 8.83
C PHE A 46 -23.62 -4.33 10.12
N ILE A 47 -23.22 -3.17 10.65
CA ILE A 47 -23.83 -2.61 11.87
C ILE A 47 -25.28 -2.17 11.61
N ALA A 48 -25.54 -1.55 10.45
CA ALA A 48 -26.85 -0.98 10.11
C ALA A 48 -27.89 -2.02 9.66
N PHE A 49 -27.49 -3.04 8.91
CA PHE A 49 -28.40 -4.04 8.34
C PHE A 49 -28.80 -5.12 9.34
N PHE A 50 -27.96 -5.41 10.34
CA PHE A 50 -28.37 -6.30 11.41
C PHE A 50 -29.36 -5.60 12.33
N PRO A 51 -30.56 -6.17 12.56
CA PRO A 51 -31.63 -5.51 13.29
C PRO A 51 -31.15 -4.99 14.65
N PRO A 52 -31.71 -3.84 15.10
CA PRO A 52 -31.39 -3.30 16.40
C PRO A 52 -31.92 -4.28 17.45
N ILE A 53 -31.00 -5.05 18.01
CA ILE A 53 -31.27 -5.77 19.25
C ILE A 53 -31.24 -4.68 20.32
N ASN A 54 -32.32 -4.49 21.08
CA ASN A 54 -32.45 -3.50 22.16
C ASN A 54 -31.53 -3.81 23.38
N ASN A 55 -30.37 -4.39 23.13
CA ASN A 55 -29.40 -4.79 24.11
C ASN A 55 -28.06 -4.10 23.81
N TRP A 56 -27.64 -3.21 24.70
CA TRP A 56 -26.35 -2.52 24.61
C TRP A 56 -25.16 -3.47 24.45
N ILE A 57 -25.25 -4.67 25.03
CA ILE A 57 -24.23 -5.72 24.92
C ILE A 57 -24.06 -6.14 23.45
N ALA A 58 -25.15 -6.21 22.67
CA ALA A 58 -25.09 -6.58 21.26
C ALA A 58 -24.34 -5.53 20.42
N TYR A 59 -24.49 -4.24 20.73
CA TYR A 59 -23.73 -3.18 20.05
C TYR A 59 -22.24 -3.24 20.38
N ILE A 60 -21.89 -3.50 21.64
CA ILE A 60 -20.50 -3.68 22.07
C ILE A 60 -19.86 -4.86 21.35
N ILE A 61 -20.56 -5.99 21.24
CA ILE A 61 -20.07 -7.18 20.52
C ILE A 61 -19.88 -6.86 19.02
N LYS A 62 -20.87 -6.27 18.36
CA LYS A 62 -20.78 -5.88 16.94
C LYS A 62 -19.59 -4.94 16.70
N PHE A 63 -19.43 -3.94 17.57
CA PHE A 63 -18.30 -3.01 17.51
C PHE A 63 -16.97 -3.74 17.71
N GLY A 64 -16.86 -4.59 18.73
CA GLY A 64 -15.66 -5.38 18.99
C GLY A 64 -15.25 -6.25 17.81
N ILE A 65 -16.20 -6.98 17.22
CA ILE A 65 -15.96 -7.78 16.00
C ILE A 65 -15.47 -6.89 14.86
N SER A 66 -16.14 -5.75 14.61
CA SER A 66 -15.75 -4.84 13.55
C SER A 66 -14.36 -4.23 13.74
N ALA A 67 -14.00 -3.91 14.98
CA ALA A 67 -12.68 -3.39 15.34
C ALA A 67 -11.60 -4.44 15.07
N VAL A 68 -11.81 -5.69 15.50
CA VAL A 68 -10.88 -6.80 15.23
C VAL A 68 -10.68 -7.00 13.72
N VAL A 69 -11.77 -7.04 12.94
CA VAL A 69 -11.69 -7.19 11.48
C VAL A 69 -10.89 -6.04 10.85
N LEU A 70 -11.16 -4.81 11.27
CA LEU A 70 -10.44 -3.63 10.76
C LEU A 70 -8.95 -3.67 11.13
N THR A 71 -8.63 -4.03 12.38
CA THR A 71 -7.23 -4.14 12.84
C THR A 71 -6.47 -5.20 12.07
N VAL A 72 -7.05 -6.40 11.91
CA VAL A 72 -6.43 -7.49 11.13
C VAL A 72 -6.20 -7.04 9.68
N TYR A 73 -7.20 -6.39 9.08
CA TYR A 73 -7.09 -5.90 7.71
C TYR A 73 -5.98 -4.85 7.55
N LEU A 74 -5.93 -3.85 8.44
CA LEU A 74 -4.88 -2.83 8.45
C LEU A 74 -3.50 -3.43 8.69
N ALA A 75 -3.39 -4.42 9.59
CA ALA A 75 -2.13 -5.12 9.83
C ALA A 75 -1.61 -5.78 8.55
N VAL A 76 -2.46 -6.46 7.78
CA VAL A 76 -2.07 -7.08 6.50
C VAL A 76 -1.60 -6.04 5.47
N ILE A 77 -2.24 -4.86 5.42
CA ILE A 77 -1.89 -3.79 4.49
C ILE A 77 -0.56 -3.12 4.87
N LEU A 78 -0.42 -2.79 6.15
CA LEU A 78 0.71 -2.03 6.68
C LEU A 78 1.96 -2.88 6.81
N THR A 79 1.81 -4.20 6.97
CA THR A 79 2.95 -5.11 7.03
C THR A 79 3.64 -5.12 5.67
N PRO A 80 4.94 -4.77 5.60
CA PRO A 80 5.68 -4.84 4.35
C PRO A 80 5.79 -6.31 3.92
N PRO A 81 5.52 -6.64 2.64
CA PRO A 81 5.63 -8.00 2.12
C PRO A 81 7.07 -8.53 2.09
N VAL A 82 8.06 -7.62 2.16
CA VAL A 82 9.48 -7.94 2.18
C VAL A 82 10.10 -7.28 3.41
N PRO A 83 10.53 -8.04 4.42
CA PRO A 83 11.03 -7.49 5.69
C PRO A 83 12.23 -6.54 5.52
N GLU A 84 13.09 -6.79 4.53
CA GLU A 84 14.28 -5.99 4.25
C GLU A 84 14.00 -4.67 3.51
N ARG A 85 12.74 -4.40 3.15
CA ARG A 85 12.37 -3.27 2.28
C ARG A 85 11.14 -2.54 2.82
N ASN A 86 11.37 -1.67 3.79
CA ASN A 86 10.34 -0.84 4.43
C ASN A 86 9.64 0.14 3.46
N ASN A 87 10.24 0.44 2.31
CA ASN A 87 9.67 1.33 1.28
C ASN A 87 8.71 0.60 0.31
N ILE A 88 8.68 -0.73 0.32
CA ILE A 88 7.79 -1.51 -0.57
C ILE A 88 6.52 -1.85 0.19
N THR A 89 5.41 -1.18 -0.14
CA THR A 89 4.10 -1.54 0.40
C THR A 89 3.52 -2.78 -0.30
N TYR A 90 2.57 -3.45 0.37
CA TYR A 90 1.85 -4.59 -0.21
C TYR A 90 1.21 -4.27 -1.57
N HIS A 91 0.72 -3.04 -1.74
CA HIS A 91 0.19 -2.55 -3.01
C HIS A 91 1.24 -2.57 -4.13
N HIS A 92 2.42 -1.99 -3.87
CA HIS A 92 3.52 -2.00 -4.84
C HIS A 92 3.90 -3.43 -5.22
N TYR A 93 4.04 -4.32 -4.23
CA TYR A 93 4.34 -5.73 -4.48
C TYR A 93 3.30 -6.41 -5.38
N ARG A 94 1.99 -6.25 -5.09
CA ARG A 94 0.93 -6.81 -5.95
C ARG A 94 0.96 -6.24 -7.36
N ARG A 95 1.14 -4.92 -7.50
CA ARG A 95 1.25 -4.25 -8.81
C ARG A 95 2.43 -4.79 -9.58
N PHE A 96 3.61 -4.89 -8.96
CA PHE A 96 4.81 -5.47 -9.57
C PHE A 96 4.59 -6.91 -9.99
N ARG A 97 3.99 -7.74 -9.14
CA ARG A 97 3.72 -9.16 -9.46
C ARG A 97 2.76 -9.31 -10.63
N LYS A 98 1.68 -8.51 -10.68
CA LYS A 98 0.73 -8.49 -11.80
C LYS A 98 1.41 -8.00 -13.09
N SER A 99 2.15 -6.90 -13.03
CA SER A 99 2.90 -6.38 -14.17
C SER A 99 3.96 -7.37 -14.64
N TYR A 100 4.64 -8.08 -13.74
CA TYR A 100 5.64 -9.09 -14.08
C TYR A 100 5.01 -10.30 -14.77
N LYS A 101 3.88 -10.80 -14.28
CA LYS A 101 3.12 -11.89 -14.92
C LYS A 101 2.71 -11.54 -16.34
N ASN A 102 2.33 -10.28 -16.57
CA ASN A 102 1.83 -9.81 -17.86
C ASN A 102 2.92 -9.32 -18.82
N ARG A 103 4.19 -9.21 -18.38
CA ARG A 103 5.30 -8.84 -19.27
C ARG A 103 5.72 -10.06 -20.09
N GLN A 104 5.77 -9.91 -21.41
CA GLN A 104 6.57 -10.81 -22.23
C GLN A 104 8.02 -10.64 -21.77
N LYS A 105 8.62 -11.70 -21.20
CA LYS A 105 10.02 -11.73 -20.79
C LYS A 105 10.90 -11.76 -22.04
N LEU A 106 11.01 -10.63 -22.71
CA LEU A 106 11.75 -10.43 -23.96
C LEU A 106 13.27 -10.33 -23.72
N PHE A 107 13.80 -11.09 -22.75
CA PHE A 107 15.25 -11.16 -22.48
C PHE A 107 16.03 -11.80 -23.64
N TYR A 108 15.34 -12.37 -24.64
CA TYR A 108 15.93 -13.05 -25.81
C TYR A 108 15.33 -12.60 -27.16
N MET A 109 14.79 -11.40 -27.26
CA MET A 109 14.31 -10.92 -28.56
C MET A 109 15.52 -10.61 -29.47
N LYS A 110 15.80 -11.51 -30.42
CA LYS A 110 16.81 -11.33 -31.47
C LYS A 110 16.60 -9.95 -32.12
N LYS A 111 17.66 -9.13 -32.16
CA LYS A 111 17.66 -7.78 -32.75
C LYS A 111 16.97 -7.84 -34.12
N LYS A 112 15.83 -7.16 -34.29
CA LYS A 112 15.09 -7.15 -35.55
C LYS A 112 15.96 -6.41 -36.58
N LYS A 113 16.60 -7.17 -37.46
CA LYS A 113 17.41 -6.64 -38.57
C LYS A 113 16.46 -5.86 -39.49
N ASN A 114 16.77 -4.57 -39.67
CA ASN A 114 16.12 -3.61 -40.58
C ASN A 114 14.92 -2.83 -39.98
N ARG A 115 15.23 -1.66 -39.42
CA ARG A 115 14.52 -0.43 -39.84
C ARG A 115 15.44 0.20 -40.90
N LYS A 116 15.08 -0.01 -42.17
CA LYS A 116 15.51 0.90 -43.24
C LYS A 116 14.64 2.14 -43.17
#